data_AF-A0A7S3TCW7-F1
#
_entry.id   AF-A0A7S3TCW7-F1
#
_cell.length_a   1.000
_cell.length_b   1.000
_cell.length_c   1.000
_cell.angle_alpha   90.00
_cell.angle_beta   90.00
_cell.angle_gamma   90.00
#
_symmetry.space_group_name_H-M   'P 1'
#
loop_
_entity.id
_entity.type
_entity.pdbx_description
1 polymer ?
#
loop_
_entity_poly.entity_id
_entity_poly.type
_entity_poly.pdbx_seq_one_letter_code
_entity_poly.pdbx_strand_id
1 'polypeptide(L)'
;LLCERCIYMKSRSRDPIIRRHALPLIAAALSSPLHSRAVVAAGYNPGENPAELSAALGGLKPGTGRPLNALIKLRAETGVERVDTSSSPLFKPGAVLDTVRTADGGTAEVAFAFPAAWTLAGGPNLDVRDVRQSDSAFLLVGALPAGQAFESLPDNFFLDLLFDPAGKYGQYGQVEDRKVLSCTLTALTLPNGRKQQYRRMALKFAPLSYNANTVERRALLSATAVGGSVFVMVSGSLATRYKAVKEDLLEVQESFRAIASSSGRSATSAS
;
A
#
# COMPACT_ATOMS: atom_id res chain seq x y z
N LEU A 1 57.69 21.74 37.92
CA LEU A 1 58.64 20.83 37.25
C LEU A 1 58.02 20.38 35.93
N LEU A 2 58.70 20.73 34.81
CA LEU A 2 58.77 20.12 33.45
C LEU A 2 57.48 19.52 32.82
N CYS A 3 56.92 20.07 31.73
CA CYS A 3 57.35 20.06 30.30
C CYS A 3 57.19 18.64 29.68
N GLU A 4 56.37 18.39 28.65
CA GLU A 4 56.62 18.61 27.21
C GLU A 4 55.29 18.47 26.40
N ARG A 5 54.92 19.42 25.53
CA ARG A 5 55.16 19.50 24.07
C ARG A 5 54.62 18.34 23.20
N CYS A 6 53.62 18.64 22.38
CA CYS A 6 53.44 18.01 21.06
C CYS A 6 53.03 19.08 20.03
N ILE A 7 53.92 19.33 19.08
CA ILE A 7 53.78 20.20 17.91
C ILE A 7 54.05 19.31 16.69
N TYR A 8 53.16 19.29 15.70
CA TYR A 8 53.41 19.05 14.25
C TYR A 8 52.05 18.80 13.56
N MET A 9 51.74 19.18 12.33
CA MET A 9 52.38 20.05 11.34
C MET A 9 51.30 20.45 10.32
N LYS A 10 51.50 21.63 9.74
CA LYS A 10 50.69 22.28 8.72
C LYS A 10 51.19 21.81 7.35
N SER A 11 50.29 21.36 6.46
CA SER A 11 50.59 21.22 5.02
C SER A 11 49.52 21.93 4.20
N ARG A 12 49.94 23.00 3.51
CA ARG A 12 49.24 23.69 2.43
C ARG A 12 49.86 23.23 1.11
N SER A 13 49.06 22.95 0.09
CA SER A 13 49.42 23.24 -1.32
C SER A 13 48.18 23.04 -2.21
N ARG A 14 47.54 24.12 -2.68
CA ARG A 14 47.62 24.72 -4.02
C ARG A 14 46.73 24.03 -5.08
N ASP A 15 45.64 24.72 -5.43
CA ASP A 15 44.99 24.75 -6.76
C ASP A 15 46.01 25.18 -7.86
N PRO A 16 45.71 25.21 -9.19
CA PRO A 16 44.41 25.07 -9.90
C PRO A 16 44.50 24.20 -11.19
N ILE A 17 43.41 24.08 -11.98
CA ILE A 17 43.37 24.36 -13.44
C ILE A 17 42.02 23.94 -14.07
N ILE A 18 41.41 24.98 -14.63
CA ILE A 18 40.38 25.11 -15.67
C ILE A 18 40.32 23.97 -16.70
N ARG A 19 39.10 23.47 -17.01
CA ARG A 19 38.64 23.25 -18.41
C ARG A 19 37.15 23.50 -18.59
N ARG A 20 36.87 24.54 -19.38
CA ARG A 20 35.59 24.82 -20.03
C ARG A 20 35.43 23.89 -21.24
N HIS A 21 34.32 23.17 -21.33
CA HIS A 21 33.75 22.64 -22.59
C HIS A 21 32.22 22.76 -22.42
N ALA A 22 31.59 23.76 -23.05
CA ALA A 22 31.04 23.70 -24.42
C ALA A 22 29.86 22.72 -24.52
N LEU A 23 28.66 23.31 -24.48
CA LEU A 23 27.38 22.72 -24.90
C LEU A 23 27.46 22.19 -26.34
N PRO A 24 26.69 21.15 -26.65
CA PRO A 24 25.82 21.26 -27.81
C PRO A 24 24.36 21.17 -27.41
N LEU A 25 23.62 22.17 -27.90
CA LEU A 25 22.18 22.19 -28.05
C LEU A 25 21.79 21.05 -29.01
N ILE A 26 21.02 20.06 -28.54
CA ILE A 26 20.32 19.13 -29.42
C ILE A 26 18.83 19.36 -29.23
N ALA A 27 18.24 20.06 -30.21
CA ALA A 27 16.81 20.05 -30.45
C ALA A 27 16.45 18.70 -31.08
N ALA A 28 15.53 17.96 -30.46
CA ALA A 28 14.90 16.79 -31.06
C ALA A 28 13.39 16.86 -30.85
N ALA A 29 12.71 16.52 -31.93
CA ALA A 29 11.34 16.86 -32.25
C ALA A 29 10.29 16.19 -31.33
N LEU A 30 9.18 16.92 -31.22
CA LEU A 30 7.86 16.42 -30.86
C LEU A 30 7.48 15.23 -31.76
N SER A 31 7.37 14.05 -31.16
CA SER A 31 6.49 13.00 -31.67
C SER A 31 5.80 12.33 -30.50
N SER A 32 4.54 12.67 -30.27
CA SER A 32 3.64 11.91 -29.41
C SER A 32 3.30 10.58 -30.10
N PRO A 33 3.44 9.42 -29.41
CA PRO A 33 2.64 8.26 -29.73
C PRO A 33 1.58 8.07 -28.66
N LEU A 34 0.33 8.23 -29.10
CA LEU A 34 -0.84 7.43 -28.73
C LEU A 34 -0.84 6.82 -27.32
N HIS A 35 -1.76 7.34 -26.51
CA HIS A 35 -2.30 6.68 -25.32
C HIS A 35 -2.66 5.23 -25.65
N SER A 36 -1.79 4.28 -25.33
CA SER A 36 -2.17 2.89 -25.15
C SER A 36 -3.13 2.87 -23.97
N ARG A 37 -4.43 2.77 -24.29
CA ARG A 37 -5.47 2.40 -23.34
C ARG A 37 -4.99 1.16 -22.59
N ALA A 38 -4.70 1.32 -21.31
CA ALA A 38 -4.80 0.22 -20.38
C ALA A 38 -6.20 -0.36 -20.57
N VAL A 39 -6.26 -1.63 -20.96
CA VAL A 39 -7.49 -2.40 -20.91
C VAL A 39 -7.82 -2.50 -19.43
N VAL A 40 -8.68 -1.61 -18.96
CA VAL A 40 -9.38 -1.76 -17.70
C VAL A 40 -10.13 -3.08 -17.84
N ALA A 41 -9.61 -4.12 -17.18
CA ALA A 41 -10.35 -5.35 -16.96
C ALA A 41 -11.71 -4.94 -16.38
N ALA A 42 -12.78 -5.50 -16.93
CA ALA A 42 -14.16 -5.16 -16.59
C ALA A 42 -14.32 -5.06 -15.07
N GLY A 43 -14.35 -3.81 -14.57
CA GLY A 43 -14.47 -3.53 -13.16
C GLY A 43 -15.81 -4.06 -12.69
N TYR A 44 -15.80 -4.84 -11.62
CA TYR A 44 -17.01 -5.17 -10.89
C TYR A 44 -17.66 -3.87 -10.43
N ASN A 45 -18.73 -3.47 -11.13
CA ASN A 45 -19.55 -2.32 -10.81
C ASN A 45 -20.70 -2.81 -9.92
N PRO A 46 -20.73 -2.49 -8.61
CA PRO A 46 -21.89 -2.76 -7.77
C PRO A 46 -23.03 -1.84 -8.21
N GLY A 47 -23.72 -2.25 -9.27
CA GLY A 47 -24.74 -1.50 -10.00
C GLY A 47 -25.27 -2.25 -11.23
N GLU A 48 -24.53 -3.22 -11.76
CA GLU A 48 -24.95 -3.99 -12.96
C GLU A 48 -25.81 -5.22 -12.65
N ASN A 49 -25.91 -5.64 -11.38
CA ASN A 49 -26.84 -6.70 -10.97
C ASN A 49 -28.12 -6.08 -10.37
N PRO A 50 -29.22 -5.96 -11.13
CA PRO A 50 -30.48 -5.40 -10.63
C PRO A 50 -31.06 -6.20 -9.46
N ALA A 51 -30.67 -7.46 -9.27
CA ALA A 51 -31.08 -8.26 -8.10
C ALA A 51 -30.40 -7.81 -6.79
N GLU A 52 -29.12 -7.40 -6.84
CA GLU A 52 -28.40 -6.87 -5.68
C GLU A 52 -28.84 -5.44 -5.36
N LEU A 53 -29.15 -4.64 -6.38
CA LEU A 53 -29.73 -3.31 -6.23
C LEU A 53 -31.13 -3.37 -5.64
N SER A 54 -31.97 -4.32 -6.08
CA SER A 54 -33.31 -4.53 -5.52
C SER A 54 -33.29 -5.09 -4.10
N ALA A 55 -32.29 -5.90 -3.74
CA ALA A 55 -32.09 -6.35 -2.35
C ALA A 55 -31.59 -5.21 -1.44
N ALA A 56 -30.76 -4.30 -1.96
CA ALA A 56 -30.29 -3.11 -1.25
C ALA A 56 -31.37 -2.02 -1.13
N LEU A 57 -32.28 -1.90 -2.11
CA LEU A 57 -33.38 -0.94 -2.13
C LEU A 57 -34.70 -1.48 -1.54
N GLY A 58 -34.81 -2.80 -1.35
CA GLY A 58 -36.04 -3.53 -1.00
C GLY A 58 -36.59 -3.29 0.42
N GLY A 59 -36.09 -2.28 1.14
CA GLY A 59 -36.59 -1.87 2.47
C GLY A 59 -37.20 -0.48 2.52
N LEU A 60 -37.21 0.28 1.43
CA LEU A 60 -37.68 1.67 1.43
C LEU A 60 -39.20 1.73 1.19
N LYS A 61 -39.97 1.72 2.29
CA LYS A 61 -41.35 2.22 2.25
C LYS A 61 -41.32 3.72 1.91
N PRO A 62 -42.05 4.20 0.89
CA PRO A 62 -42.20 5.63 0.64
C PRO A 62 -42.87 6.28 1.86
N GLY A 63 -42.24 7.30 2.46
CA GLY A 63 -42.87 8.13 3.50
C GLY A 63 -42.20 8.17 4.87
N THR A 64 -41.12 7.41 5.12
CA THR A 64 -40.30 7.64 6.33
C THR A 64 -39.09 8.49 5.94
N GLY A 65 -39.04 9.75 6.41
CA GLY A 65 -38.00 10.75 6.13
C GLY A 65 -36.60 10.41 6.66
N ARG A 66 -36.07 9.24 6.31
CA ARG A 66 -34.63 8.99 6.36
C ARG A 66 -34.06 9.60 5.07
N PRO A 67 -33.20 10.62 5.15
CA PRO A 67 -32.65 11.22 3.95
C PRO A 67 -31.92 10.16 3.13
N LEU A 68 -31.80 10.40 1.82
CA LEU A 68 -30.99 9.68 0.82
C LEU A 68 -29.51 9.42 1.23
N ASN A 69 -29.12 9.79 2.44
CA ASN A 69 -27.85 9.49 3.10
C ASN A 69 -27.62 8.01 3.41
N ALA A 70 -28.55 7.12 3.05
CA ALA A 70 -28.18 5.75 2.69
C ALA A 70 -27.44 5.76 1.33
N LEU A 71 -26.42 6.62 1.23
CA LEU A 71 -25.36 6.51 0.23
C LEU A 71 -24.90 5.06 0.33
N ILE A 72 -25.03 4.34 -0.77
CA ILE A 72 -24.34 3.07 -0.98
C ILE A 72 -22.91 3.31 -0.49
N LYS A 73 -22.55 2.71 0.65
CA LYS A 73 -21.21 2.83 1.22
C LYS A 73 -20.31 2.12 0.25
N LEU A 74 -19.85 2.85 -0.77
CA LEU A 74 -18.92 2.36 -1.78
C LEU A 74 -17.76 1.73 -1.00
N ARG A 75 -17.52 0.46 -1.27
CA ARG A 75 -16.42 -0.26 -0.64
C ARG A 75 -15.14 0.39 -1.16
N ALA A 76 -14.26 0.74 -0.24
CA ALA A 76 -12.95 1.26 -0.58
C ALA A 76 -12.19 0.28 -1.48
N GLU A 77 -11.63 0.81 -2.57
CA GLU A 77 -10.76 0.05 -3.47
C GLU A 77 -9.39 -0.14 -2.84
N THR A 78 -8.81 -1.32 -3.04
CA THR A 78 -7.47 -1.66 -2.54
C THR A 78 -6.56 -2.25 -3.60
N GLY A 79 -7.03 -2.39 -4.84
CA GLY A 79 -6.31 -3.07 -5.93
C GLY A 79 -6.10 -4.58 -5.72
N VAL A 80 -6.67 -5.17 -4.67
CA VAL A 80 -6.52 -6.59 -4.37
C VAL A 80 -7.43 -7.41 -5.28
N GLU A 81 -6.83 -8.30 -6.06
CA GLU A 81 -7.53 -9.28 -6.88
C GLU A 81 -7.17 -10.70 -6.43
N ARG A 82 -8.02 -11.27 -5.57
CA ARG A 82 -7.83 -12.63 -5.06
C ARG A 82 -8.03 -13.65 -6.18
N VAL A 83 -7.20 -14.69 -6.22
CA VAL A 83 -7.33 -15.77 -7.20
C VAL A 83 -8.50 -16.69 -6.85
N ASP A 84 -8.66 -17.01 -5.57
CA ASP A 84 -9.79 -17.78 -5.07
C ASP A 84 -10.63 -16.91 -4.11
N THR A 85 -11.83 -16.54 -4.55
CA THR A 85 -12.79 -15.79 -3.73
C THR A 85 -13.75 -16.69 -2.97
N SER A 86 -13.76 -18.00 -3.25
CA SER A 86 -14.68 -18.97 -2.64
C SER A 86 -14.20 -19.46 -1.29
N SER A 87 -12.88 -19.54 -1.10
CA SER A 87 -12.27 -19.89 0.18
C SER A 87 -12.01 -18.67 1.07
N SER A 88 -12.02 -18.90 2.38
CA SER A 88 -11.63 -17.89 3.36
C SER A 88 -10.12 -17.68 3.31
N PRO A 89 -9.62 -16.43 3.27
CA PRO A 89 -8.19 -16.14 3.36
C PRO A 89 -7.65 -16.30 4.79
N LEU A 90 -8.49 -16.66 5.76
CA LEU A 90 -8.08 -16.92 7.14
C LEU A 90 -7.44 -18.32 7.23
N PHE A 91 -6.11 -18.35 7.38
CA PHE A 91 -5.36 -19.60 7.53
C PHE A 91 -5.55 -20.23 8.90
N LYS A 92 -5.48 -19.40 9.94
CA LYS A 92 -5.74 -19.73 11.34
C LYS A 92 -6.18 -18.47 12.07
N PRO A 93 -6.77 -18.57 13.28
CA PRO A 93 -7.09 -17.39 14.07
C PRO A 93 -5.86 -16.46 14.20
N GLY A 94 -6.03 -15.19 13.83
CA GLY A 94 -4.94 -14.20 13.84
C GLY A 94 -3.94 -14.30 12.68
N ALA A 95 -4.22 -15.01 11.59
CA ALA A 95 -3.35 -15.01 10.42
C ALA A 95 -4.09 -15.14 9.09
N VAL A 96 -3.71 -14.29 8.13
CA VAL A 96 -4.14 -14.36 6.73
C VAL A 96 -3.08 -15.08 5.90
N LEU A 97 -3.52 -15.94 4.98
CA LEU A 97 -2.73 -16.45 3.86
C LEU A 97 -3.64 -16.53 2.64
N ASP A 98 -3.27 -15.87 1.55
CA ASP A 98 -4.08 -15.84 0.34
C ASP A 98 -3.25 -15.63 -0.92
N THR A 99 -3.81 -15.97 -2.07
CA THR A 99 -3.17 -15.78 -3.38
C THR A 99 -3.79 -14.59 -4.12
N VAL A 100 -2.95 -13.62 -4.50
CA VAL A 100 -3.37 -12.38 -5.16
C VAL A 100 -2.72 -12.28 -6.54
N ARG A 101 -3.44 -11.77 -7.54
CA ARG A 101 -2.91 -11.54 -8.89
C ARG A 101 -1.88 -10.41 -8.90
N THR A 102 -0.89 -10.54 -9.78
CA THR A 102 0.14 -9.53 -10.01
C THR A 102 -0.05 -8.85 -11.37
N ALA A 103 0.50 -7.66 -11.55
CA ALA A 103 0.29 -6.84 -12.75
C ALA A 103 0.91 -7.47 -14.02
N ASP A 104 1.89 -8.36 -13.86
CA ASP A 104 2.48 -9.15 -14.94
C ASP A 104 1.64 -10.40 -15.33
N GLY A 105 0.47 -10.59 -14.72
CA GLY A 105 -0.41 -11.73 -14.94
C GLY A 105 -0.06 -12.97 -14.12
N GLY A 106 1.00 -12.92 -13.30
CA GLY A 106 1.34 -13.95 -12.34
C GLY A 106 0.49 -13.91 -11.07
N THR A 107 0.97 -14.59 -10.03
CA THR A 107 0.34 -14.62 -8.72
C THR A 107 1.38 -14.50 -7.61
N ALA A 108 0.95 -13.92 -6.49
CA ALA A 108 1.73 -13.79 -5.27
C ALA A 108 0.98 -14.40 -4.08
N GLU A 109 1.68 -15.17 -3.26
CA GLU A 109 1.20 -15.60 -1.95
C GLU A 109 1.45 -14.49 -0.94
N VAL A 110 0.39 -14.01 -0.31
CA VAL A 110 0.41 -12.92 0.66
C VAL A 110 -0.01 -13.44 2.02
N ALA A 111 0.79 -13.13 3.04
CA ALA A 111 0.54 -13.54 4.42
C ALA A 111 0.85 -12.43 5.41
N PHE A 112 0.09 -12.37 6.51
CA PHE A 112 0.38 -11.53 7.66
C PHE A 112 -0.36 -12.03 8.90
N ALA A 113 0.21 -11.78 10.08
CA ALA A 113 -0.43 -12.03 11.36
C ALA A 113 -1.18 -10.78 11.84
N PHE A 114 -2.17 -10.99 12.71
CA PHE A 114 -2.94 -9.93 13.34
C PHE A 114 -3.50 -10.41 14.70
N PRO A 115 -3.83 -9.50 15.64
CA PRO A 115 -4.39 -9.89 16.93
C PRO A 115 -5.64 -10.76 16.76
N ALA A 116 -5.68 -11.94 17.41
CA ALA A 116 -6.76 -12.91 17.21
C ALA A 116 -8.17 -12.38 17.57
N ALA A 117 -8.26 -11.29 18.33
CA ALA A 117 -9.50 -10.60 18.65
C ALA A 117 -10.07 -9.78 17.46
N TRP A 118 -9.26 -9.47 16.46
CA TRP A 118 -9.70 -8.74 15.27
C TRP A 118 -10.44 -9.67 14.32
N THR A 119 -11.36 -9.10 13.55
CA THR A 119 -12.21 -9.85 12.63
C THR A 119 -11.86 -9.52 11.19
N LEU A 120 -11.76 -10.55 10.35
CA LEU A 120 -11.66 -10.38 8.90
C LEU A 120 -12.95 -9.75 8.35
N ALA A 121 -12.82 -8.61 7.66
CA ALA A 121 -13.91 -7.96 6.97
C ALA A 121 -14.30 -8.79 5.74
N GLY A 122 -15.60 -8.97 5.52
CA GLY A 122 -16.09 -9.66 4.32
C GLY A 122 -15.85 -8.86 3.04
N GLY A 123 -15.65 -9.58 1.92
CA GLY A 123 -15.49 -9.00 0.59
C GLY A 123 -14.22 -9.47 -0.12
N PRO A 124 -13.88 -8.84 -1.25
CA PRO A 124 -12.70 -9.19 -2.04
C PRO A 124 -11.39 -8.68 -1.43
N ASN A 125 -11.45 -7.68 -0.54
CA ASN A 125 -10.26 -7.07 0.05
C ASN A 125 -9.73 -7.91 1.22
N LEU A 126 -8.41 -7.91 1.41
CA LEU A 126 -7.78 -8.44 2.62
C LEU A 126 -7.73 -7.32 3.68
N ASP A 127 -8.74 -7.27 4.53
CA ASP A 127 -8.91 -6.25 5.58
C ASP A 127 -9.37 -6.91 6.88
N VAL A 128 -8.65 -6.69 7.97
CA VAL A 128 -8.95 -7.16 9.32
C VAL A 128 -9.11 -5.97 10.26
N ARG A 129 -10.06 -6.04 11.21
CA ARG A 129 -10.45 -4.89 12.02
C ARG A 129 -10.75 -5.26 13.48
N ASP A 130 -10.37 -4.38 14.39
CA ASP A 130 -11.06 -4.24 15.66
C ASP A 130 -12.25 -3.29 15.46
N VAL A 131 -13.45 -3.86 15.36
CA VAL A 131 -14.68 -3.09 15.15
C VAL A 131 -14.98 -2.17 16.33
N ARG A 132 -14.58 -2.56 17.55
CA ARG A 132 -14.87 -1.79 18.78
C ARG A 132 -13.97 -0.57 18.87
N GLN A 133 -12.71 -0.73 18.47
CA GLN A 133 -11.67 0.27 18.70
C GLN A 133 -11.21 1.02 17.44
N SER A 134 -11.75 0.65 16.26
CA SER A 134 -11.40 1.25 14.97
C SER A 134 -9.93 1.11 14.56
N ASP A 135 -9.28 0.04 15.04
CA ASP A 135 -7.98 -0.42 14.54
C ASP A 135 -8.19 -1.32 13.34
N SER A 136 -7.24 -1.32 12.41
CA SER A 136 -7.32 -2.23 11.27
C SER A 136 -5.96 -2.52 10.67
N ALA A 137 -5.87 -3.64 9.97
CA ALA A 137 -4.82 -3.91 9.01
C ALA A 137 -5.42 -4.32 7.67
N PHE A 138 -4.86 -3.84 6.58
CA PHE A 138 -5.35 -4.16 5.24
C PHE A 138 -4.25 -4.09 4.19
N LEU A 139 -4.45 -4.82 3.11
CA LEU A 139 -3.55 -4.86 1.98
C LEU A 139 -3.98 -3.87 0.90
N LEU A 140 -3.02 -3.10 0.38
CA LEU A 140 -3.13 -2.35 -0.87
C LEU A 140 -2.22 -2.96 -1.93
N VAL A 141 -2.62 -2.88 -3.19
CA VAL A 141 -1.85 -3.34 -4.34
C VAL A 141 -1.87 -2.24 -5.39
N GLY A 142 -0.68 -1.86 -5.87
CA GLY A 142 -0.50 -0.94 -6.98
C GLY A 142 0.47 -1.53 -8.01
N ALA A 143 0.43 -1.03 -9.24
CA ALA A 143 1.41 -1.42 -10.25
C ALA A 143 2.79 -0.81 -9.95
N LEU A 144 3.86 -1.57 -10.14
CA LEU A 144 5.22 -1.05 -10.12
C LEU A 144 5.43 -0.18 -11.38
N PRO A 145 5.80 1.11 -11.25
CA PRO A 145 6.05 1.97 -12.39
C PRO A 145 7.11 1.38 -13.34
N ALA A 146 6.82 1.38 -14.64
CA ALA A 146 7.72 0.82 -15.64
C ALA A 146 9.11 1.48 -15.57
N GLY A 147 10.15 0.64 -15.57
CA GLY A 147 11.54 1.09 -15.52
C GLY A 147 12.03 1.56 -14.14
N GLN A 148 11.21 1.49 -13.09
CA GLN A 148 11.62 1.83 -11.73
C GLN A 148 11.90 0.60 -10.88
N ALA A 149 12.96 0.66 -10.08
CA ALA A 149 13.23 -0.33 -9.05
C ALA A 149 12.40 0.00 -7.80
N PHE A 150 11.91 -1.03 -7.10
CA PHE A 150 11.10 -0.88 -5.89
C PHE A 150 11.78 0.00 -4.81
N GLU A 151 13.08 -0.17 -4.65
CA GLU A 151 13.91 0.54 -3.70
C GLU A 151 13.99 2.04 -4.03
N SER A 152 13.84 2.40 -5.31
CA SER A 152 13.94 3.77 -5.81
C SER A 152 12.61 4.53 -5.80
N LEU A 153 11.48 3.86 -5.50
CA LEU A 153 10.17 4.50 -5.51
C LEU A 153 10.14 5.68 -4.52
N PRO A 154 9.57 6.84 -4.88
CA PRO A 154 9.43 7.95 -3.97
C PRO A 154 8.40 7.65 -2.88
N ASP A 155 8.53 8.26 -1.70
CA ASP A 155 7.54 8.09 -0.62
C ASP A 155 6.11 8.47 -1.08
N ASN A 156 5.99 9.45 -1.96
CA ASN A 156 4.71 9.87 -2.54
C ASN A 156 3.99 8.73 -3.27
N PHE A 157 4.69 7.78 -3.90
CA PHE A 157 4.04 6.62 -4.51
C PHE A 157 3.17 5.86 -3.49
N PHE A 158 3.70 5.65 -2.28
CA PHE A 158 2.99 4.94 -1.21
C PHE A 158 1.88 5.79 -0.59
N LEU A 159 2.08 7.11 -0.50
CA LEU A 159 1.06 8.04 0.00
C LEU A 159 -0.10 8.16 -0.99
N ASP A 160 0.18 8.23 -2.28
CA ASP A 160 -0.84 8.33 -3.32
C ASP A 160 -1.65 7.03 -3.39
N LEU A 161 -1.02 5.87 -3.26
CA LEU A 161 -1.72 4.58 -3.14
C LEU A 161 -2.59 4.50 -1.87
N LEU A 162 -2.10 5.01 -0.72
CA LEU A 162 -2.83 4.97 0.55
C LEU A 162 -4.03 5.95 0.58
N PHE A 163 -3.87 7.10 -0.04
CA PHE A 163 -4.83 8.21 -0.04
C PHE A 163 -5.56 8.34 -1.39
N ASP A 164 -5.60 7.26 -2.17
CA ASP A 164 -6.36 7.21 -3.40
C ASP A 164 -7.81 7.65 -3.16
N PRO A 165 -8.41 8.49 -4.02
CA PRO A 165 -9.80 8.94 -3.87
C PRO A 165 -10.84 7.82 -3.86
N ALA A 166 -10.58 6.66 -4.44
CA ALA A 166 -11.43 5.47 -4.31
C ALA A 166 -11.06 4.60 -3.10
N GLY A 167 -9.94 4.89 -2.45
CA GLY A 167 -9.39 4.16 -1.33
C GLY A 167 -9.97 4.50 0.04
N LYS A 168 -9.56 3.72 1.05
CA LYS A 168 -10.14 3.73 2.41
C LYS A 168 -10.06 5.09 3.10
N TYR A 169 -8.97 5.81 2.88
CA TYR A 169 -8.71 7.11 3.51
C TYR A 169 -8.94 8.31 2.59
N GLY A 170 -9.12 8.12 1.27
CA GLY A 170 -9.35 9.21 0.31
C GLY A 170 -10.82 9.36 -0.13
N GLN A 171 -11.67 8.35 0.04
CA GLN A 171 -13.09 8.36 -0.39
C GLN A 171 -13.95 9.52 0.13
N TYR A 172 -13.55 10.20 1.20
CA TYR A 172 -14.29 11.30 1.79
C TYR A 172 -13.64 12.68 1.53
N GLY A 173 -12.60 12.71 0.69
CA GLY A 173 -11.88 13.92 0.31
C GLY A 173 -10.37 13.79 0.50
N GLN A 174 -9.65 14.81 0.02
CA GLN A 174 -8.19 14.83 0.05
C GLN A 174 -7.65 14.88 1.49
N VAL A 175 -6.65 14.06 1.77
CA VAL A 175 -5.94 14.06 3.06
C VAL A 175 -4.79 15.06 3.00
N GLU A 176 -5.03 16.27 3.52
CA GLU A 176 -4.05 17.37 3.51
C GLU A 176 -2.98 17.23 4.62
N ASP A 177 -3.40 16.98 5.86
CA ASP A 177 -2.46 16.73 6.96
C ASP A 177 -1.98 15.28 6.93
N ARG A 178 -0.83 15.08 6.29
CA ARG A 178 -0.11 13.81 6.24
C ARG A 178 1.39 14.03 6.38
N LYS A 179 2.04 13.19 7.18
CA LYS A 179 3.48 13.25 7.42
C LYS A 179 4.08 11.85 7.57
N VAL A 180 5.15 11.61 6.82
CA VAL A 180 6.05 10.47 7.01
C VAL A 180 6.93 10.75 8.23
N LEU A 181 6.88 9.87 9.22
CA LEU A 181 7.67 9.94 10.46
C LEU A 181 8.99 9.18 10.31
N SER A 182 8.96 8.04 9.63
CA SER A 182 10.14 7.26 9.29
C SER A 182 9.89 6.46 8.01
N CYS A 183 10.98 6.17 7.30
CA CYS A 183 11.00 5.31 6.12
C CYS A 183 12.33 4.55 6.14
N THR A 184 12.29 3.22 6.16
CA THR A 184 13.48 2.36 6.17
C THR A 184 13.33 1.24 5.15
N LEU A 185 14.42 0.93 4.46
CA LEU A 185 14.50 -0.25 3.61
C LEU A 185 15.16 -1.39 4.40
N THR A 186 14.60 -2.58 4.35
CA THR A 186 15.08 -3.75 5.08
C THR A 186 15.06 -4.97 4.16
N ALA A 187 16.17 -5.68 4.05
CA ALA A 187 16.24 -6.94 3.33
C ALA A 187 15.88 -8.09 4.27
N LEU A 188 14.83 -8.85 3.95
CA LEU A 188 14.45 -10.06 4.67
C LEU A 188 14.88 -11.30 3.89
N THR A 189 15.40 -12.30 4.61
CA THR A 189 15.66 -13.63 4.05
C THR A 189 14.36 -14.43 4.07
N LEU A 190 13.87 -14.81 2.91
CA LEU A 190 12.68 -15.63 2.73
C LEU A 190 12.97 -17.11 3.06
N PRO A 191 11.93 -17.95 3.27
CA PRO A 191 12.10 -19.38 3.50
C PRO A 191 12.87 -20.12 2.38
N ASN A 192 12.82 -19.60 1.15
CA ASN A 192 13.55 -20.14 0.00
C ASN A 192 15.04 -19.68 -0.06
N GLY A 193 15.54 -18.99 0.98
CA GLY A 193 16.90 -18.46 1.06
C GLY A 193 17.15 -17.18 0.26
N ARG A 194 16.20 -16.71 -0.55
CA ARG A 194 16.34 -15.45 -1.30
C ARG A 194 16.14 -14.26 -0.38
N LYS A 195 16.85 -13.17 -0.66
CA LYS A 195 16.61 -11.88 -0.02
C LYS A 195 15.55 -11.11 -0.79
N GLN A 196 14.63 -10.48 -0.07
CA GLN A 196 13.61 -9.60 -0.63
C GLN A 196 13.58 -8.30 0.16
N GLN A 197 13.49 -7.19 -0.57
CA GLN A 197 13.45 -5.86 0.03
C GLN A 197 12.05 -5.52 0.51
N TYR A 198 11.98 -4.99 1.72
CA TYR A 198 10.77 -4.45 2.32
C TYR A 198 11.01 -2.99 2.69
N ARG A 199 10.07 -2.12 2.32
CA ARG A 199 10.04 -0.73 2.80
C ARG A 199 9.09 -0.65 3.97
N ARG A 200 9.58 -0.17 5.10
CA ARG A 200 8.79 0.06 6.32
C ARG A 200 8.64 1.56 6.54
N MET A 201 7.40 2.03 6.68
CA MET A 201 7.11 3.45 6.91
C MET A 201 6.24 3.62 8.14
N ALA A 202 6.43 4.72 8.86
CA ALA A 202 5.50 5.18 9.89
C ALA A 202 4.89 6.51 9.47
N LEU A 203 3.58 6.64 9.59
CA LEU A 203 2.81 7.80 9.14
C LEU A 203 1.96 8.36 10.27
N LYS A 204 1.79 9.68 10.28
CA LYS A 204 0.64 10.35 10.93
C LYS A 204 -0.15 11.09 9.86
N PHE A 205 -1.47 11.02 9.93
CA PHE A 205 -2.34 11.66 8.95
C PHE A 205 -3.74 11.85 9.52
N ALA A 206 -4.54 12.70 8.88
CA ALA A 206 -5.87 13.04 9.37
C ALA A 206 -6.88 13.03 8.21
N PRO A 207 -7.47 11.86 7.86
CA PRO A 207 -8.45 11.77 6.79
C PRO A 207 -9.80 12.32 7.22
N LEU A 208 -10.58 12.75 6.23
CA LEU A 208 -11.99 13.07 6.42
C LEU A 208 -12.80 11.78 6.64
N SER A 209 -13.79 11.88 7.52
CA SER A 209 -14.82 10.86 7.72
C SER A 209 -16.06 11.18 6.90
N TYR A 210 -17.00 10.23 6.86
CA TYR A 210 -18.30 10.43 6.20
C TYR A 210 -19.06 11.69 6.68
N ASN A 211 -18.89 12.08 7.94
CA ASN A 211 -19.51 13.28 8.50
C ASN A 211 -18.67 14.56 8.29
N ALA A 212 -17.72 14.54 7.35
CA ALA A 212 -16.76 15.62 7.09
C ALA A 212 -15.89 16.02 8.30
N ASN A 213 -15.82 15.18 9.34
CA ASN A 213 -14.91 15.39 10.47
C ASN A 213 -13.54 14.80 10.14
N THR A 214 -12.49 15.54 10.46
CA THR A 214 -11.10 15.06 10.40
C THR A 214 -10.81 14.15 11.59
N VAL A 215 -10.25 12.96 11.34
CA VAL A 215 -9.95 11.98 12.40
C VAL A 215 -8.47 11.63 12.40
N GLU A 216 -7.71 12.09 13.38
CA GLU A 216 -6.27 11.81 13.44
C GLU A 216 -5.96 10.32 13.58
N ARG A 217 -5.06 9.83 12.74
CA ARG A 217 -4.63 8.44 12.67
C ARG A 217 -3.11 8.32 12.61
N ARG A 218 -2.65 7.14 13.01
CA ARG A 218 -1.27 6.69 12.83
C ARG A 218 -1.27 5.32 12.19
N ALA A 219 -0.34 5.12 11.27
CA ALA A 219 -0.20 3.85 10.57
C ALA A 219 1.27 3.44 10.41
N LEU A 220 1.47 2.15 10.34
CA LEU A 220 2.71 1.48 9.99
C LEU A 220 2.48 0.74 8.67
N LEU A 221 3.37 0.94 7.72
CA LEU A 221 3.31 0.34 6.40
C LEU A 221 4.46 -0.65 6.23
N SER A 222 4.20 -1.79 5.61
CA SER A 222 5.21 -2.74 5.15
C SER A 222 4.95 -3.02 3.69
N ALA A 223 5.87 -2.66 2.81
CA ALA A 223 5.70 -2.76 1.38
C ALA A 223 6.79 -3.61 0.72
N THR A 224 6.45 -4.30 -0.36
CA THR A 224 7.41 -5.05 -1.19
C THR A 224 6.88 -5.20 -2.62
N ALA A 225 7.76 -5.52 -3.57
CA ALA A 225 7.38 -5.73 -4.96
C ALA A 225 7.47 -7.20 -5.38
N VAL A 226 6.44 -7.70 -6.07
CA VAL A 226 6.36 -9.06 -6.62
C VAL A 226 5.56 -9.01 -7.93
N GLY A 227 6.07 -9.62 -8.99
CA GLY A 227 5.33 -9.78 -10.26
C GLY A 227 4.89 -8.47 -10.92
N GLY A 228 5.71 -7.42 -10.87
CA GLY A 228 5.32 -6.10 -11.40
C GLY A 228 4.26 -5.36 -10.57
N SER A 229 3.86 -5.89 -9.41
CA SER A 229 3.01 -5.20 -8.43
C SER A 229 3.81 -4.80 -7.19
N VAL A 230 3.38 -3.73 -6.53
CA VAL A 230 3.78 -3.32 -5.19
C VAL A 230 2.65 -3.64 -4.22
N PHE A 231 2.94 -4.50 -3.25
CA PHE A 231 2.04 -4.88 -2.18
C PHE A 231 2.37 -4.04 -0.94
N VAL A 232 1.37 -3.41 -0.34
CA VAL A 232 1.53 -2.55 0.84
C VAL A 232 0.57 -3.00 1.93
N MET A 233 1.09 -3.61 2.98
CA MET A 233 0.35 -3.88 4.21
C MET A 233 0.30 -2.60 5.04
N VAL A 234 -0.90 -2.17 5.41
CA VAL A 234 -1.15 -1.00 6.24
C VAL A 234 -1.74 -1.48 7.56
N SER A 235 -1.07 -1.29 8.69
CA SER A 235 -1.65 -1.45 10.03
C SER A 235 -1.82 -0.08 10.67
N GLY A 236 -2.99 0.22 11.23
CA GLY A 236 -3.24 1.56 11.75
C GLY A 236 -4.35 1.65 12.78
N SER A 237 -4.33 2.75 13.52
CA SER A 237 -5.25 3.05 14.61
C SER A 237 -5.54 4.55 14.71
N LEU A 238 -6.46 4.91 15.60
CA LEU A 238 -6.67 6.30 16.01
C LEU A 238 -5.42 6.83 16.73
N ALA A 239 -5.08 8.10 16.51
CA ALA A 239 -3.89 8.72 17.11
C ALA A 239 -3.87 8.63 18.64
N THR A 240 -5.03 8.73 19.29
CA THR A 240 -5.21 8.62 20.75
C THR A 240 -4.88 7.23 21.29
N ARG A 241 -5.12 6.18 20.51
CA ARG A 241 -4.89 4.77 20.92
C ARG A 241 -3.54 4.23 20.48
N TYR A 242 -2.87 4.89 19.54
CA TYR A 242 -1.63 4.39 18.94
C TYR A 242 -0.61 3.90 19.95
N LYS A 243 -0.39 4.61 21.07
CA LYS A 243 0.58 4.17 22.10
C LYS A 243 0.22 2.84 22.74
N ALA A 244 -1.07 2.54 22.91
CA ALA A 244 -1.54 1.31 23.56
C ALA A 244 -1.48 0.09 22.63
N VAL A 245 -1.72 0.29 21.33
CA VAL A 245 -1.75 -0.80 20.33
C VAL A 245 -0.50 -0.86 19.46
N LYS A 246 0.52 -0.05 19.76
CA LYS A 246 1.70 0.10 18.91
C LYS A 246 2.41 -1.23 18.63
N GLU A 247 2.54 -2.07 19.65
CA GLU A 247 3.24 -3.35 19.53
C GLU A 247 2.46 -4.35 18.68
N ASP A 248 1.13 -4.41 18.83
CA ASP A 248 0.26 -5.20 17.94
C ASP A 248 0.38 -4.74 16.47
N LEU A 249 0.41 -3.42 16.24
CA LEU A 249 0.57 -2.87 14.88
C LEU A 249 1.95 -3.18 14.28
N LEU A 250 3.00 -3.20 15.11
CA LEU A 250 4.34 -3.59 14.72
C LEU A 250 4.37 -5.07 14.35
N GLU A 251 3.80 -5.97 15.16
CA GLU A 251 3.74 -7.40 14.85
C GLU A 251 3.07 -7.66 13.49
N VAL A 252 1.97 -6.97 13.19
CA VAL A 252 1.33 -7.02 11.87
C VAL A 252 2.28 -6.56 10.76
N GLN A 253 2.94 -5.40 10.94
CA GLN A 253 3.88 -4.85 9.96
C GLN A 253 5.07 -5.81 9.70
N GLU A 254 5.58 -6.43 10.75
CA GLU A 254 6.78 -7.28 10.71
C GLU A 254 6.51 -8.68 10.21
N SER A 255 5.31 -9.21 10.42
CA SER A 255 4.87 -10.52 9.93
C SER A 255 4.50 -10.53 8.45
N PHE A 256 4.23 -9.36 7.85
CA PHE A 256 3.82 -9.25 6.46
C PHE A 256 4.84 -9.86 5.47
N ARG A 257 4.37 -10.76 4.62
CA ARG A 257 5.11 -11.36 3.51
C ARG A 257 4.27 -11.33 2.24
N ALA A 258 4.91 -11.04 1.11
CA ALA A 258 4.37 -11.30 -0.22
C ALA A 258 5.47 -11.97 -1.06
N ILE A 259 5.22 -13.14 -1.61
CA ILE A 259 6.20 -13.91 -2.40
C ILE A 259 5.57 -14.36 -3.71
N ALA A 260 6.37 -14.48 -4.78
CA ALA A 260 5.87 -15.03 -6.04
C ALA A 260 5.40 -16.49 -5.81
N SER A 261 4.17 -16.82 -6.20
CA SER A 261 3.68 -18.19 -6.09
C SER A 261 4.34 -19.07 -7.15
N SER A 262 4.78 -20.26 -6.75
CA SER A 262 5.30 -21.26 -7.68
C SER A 262 4.22 -21.90 -8.54
N SER A 263 2.95 -21.78 -8.14
CA SER A 263 1.77 -22.41 -8.75
C SER A 263 1.38 -21.82 -10.11
N GLY A 264 1.92 -20.66 -10.50
CA GLY A 264 1.48 -19.87 -11.65
C GLY A 264 2.15 -20.16 -12.99
N ARG A 265 3.16 -21.03 -13.07
CA ARG A 265 3.68 -21.49 -14.38
C ARG A 265 2.79 -22.56 -14.95
N SER A 266 1.56 -22.19 -15.32
CA SER A 266 0.85 -22.95 -16.35
C SER A 266 1.61 -22.76 -17.65
N ALA A 267 2.18 -23.85 -18.15
CA ALA A 267 2.92 -23.91 -19.40
C ALA A 267 2.14 -23.23 -20.53
N THR A 268 2.64 -22.10 -21.02
CA THR A 268 2.29 -21.61 -22.36
C THR A 268 3.59 -21.55 -23.17
N SER A 269 4.13 -22.73 -23.44
CA SER A 269 5.08 -22.97 -24.51
C SER A 269 4.52 -24.09 -25.36
N ALA A 270 3.82 -23.74 -26.45
CA ALA A 270 3.71 -24.49 -27.70
C ALA A 270 2.51 -23.97 -28.51
N SER A 271 2.79 -23.15 -29.51
CA SER A 271 2.39 -23.32 -30.92
C SER A 271 2.69 -22.03 -31.69
#